data_AF-A0AAE9L289-F1
#
_entry.id   AF-A0AAE9L289-F1
#
_cell.length_a   1.000
_cell.length_b   1.000
_cell.length_c   1.000
_cell.angle_alpha   90.00
_cell.angle_beta   90.00
_cell.angle_gamma   90.00
#
_symmetry.space_group_name_H-M   'P 1'
#
loop_
_entity.id
_entity.type
_entity.pdbx_description
1 polymer ?
#
loop_
_entity_poly.entity_id
_entity_poly.type
_entity_poly.pdbx_seq_one_letter_code
_entity_poly.pdbx_strand_id
1 'polypeptide(L)'
;MIDALAILKTALTRSFAGSLVSPETWSDPEEMARARKRVQHDHGGAAIAADSRSILAAIADFKRSGQIGGFRDLKYVCLGIGALDSKGWSVLADEVLRGTVARMAEQQSQAHRRLRCFQALLSTYFSFPFNSKDASLESKTGWRGLRGWLRAERDRIGKLLDFKPPWFETLLRHPELLTNQPCDKFGSDLLRGDASSFNDARDGLSIPETSWVIDEAVFAQMKAAADLRDPLFKSALPDLLAIAMGRSGVSISESLRIRCVAHLVSRYALCAMRRSARAACVAGRRHIDDWQPMASTDPLGRVCPCWRQG
;
A
#
# COMPACT_ATOMS: atom_id res chain seq x y z
N MET A 1 24.02 -49.60 55.83
CA MET A 1 23.05 -48.95 54.93
C MET A 1 23.43 -47.48 54.85
N ILE A 2 23.96 -47.06 53.70
CA ILE A 2 24.34 -45.67 53.47
C ILE A 2 23.03 -44.89 53.32
N ASP A 3 22.80 -43.93 54.22
CA ASP A 3 21.59 -43.12 54.25
C ASP A 3 21.59 -42.18 53.03
N ALA A 4 21.03 -42.69 51.93
CA ALA A 4 20.95 -41.99 50.64
C ALA A 4 20.25 -40.64 50.77
N LEU A 5 19.38 -40.49 51.77
CA LEU A 5 18.70 -39.24 52.08
C LEU A 5 19.68 -38.20 52.64
N ALA A 6 20.62 -38.62 53.49
CA ALA A 6 21.66 -37.74 54.03
C ALA A 6 22.62 -37.28 52.93
N ILE A 7 22.99 -38.16 52.00
CA ILE A 7 23.83 -37.82 50.84
C ILE A 7 23.11 -36.82 49.93
N LEU A 8 21.82 -37.06 49.62
CA LEU A 8 21.02 -36.17 48.79
C LEU A 8 20.84 -34.79 49.42
N LYS A 9 20.56 -34.74 50.74
CA LYS A 9 20.46 -33.47 51.47
C LYS A 9 21.78 -32.70 51.42
N THR A 10 22.89 -33.36 51.71
CA THR A 10 24.21 -32.72 51.71
C THR A 10 24.60 -32.22 50.32
N ALA A 11 24.25 -32.96 49.26
CA ALA A 11 24.48 -32.56 47.87
C ALA A 11 23.62 -31.36 47.45
N LEU A 12 22.33 -31.33 47.84
CA LEU A 12 21.44 -30.20 47.57
C LEU A 12 21.88 -28.96 48.34
N THR A 13 22.21 -29.07 49.63
CA THR A 13 22.69 -27.93 50.42
C THR A 13 23.99 -27.37 49.87
N ARG A 14 24.90 -28.23 49.37
CA ARG A 14 26.14 -27.78 48.72
C ARG A 14 25.89 -27.14 47.36
N SER A 15 24.93 -27.65 46.58
CA SER A 15 24.58 -27.10 45.26
C SER A 15 23.83 -25.77 45.35
N PHE A 16 23.16 -25.50 46.48
CA PHE A 16 22.42 -24.25 46.73
C PHE A 16 23.11 -23.31 47.72
N ALA A 17 24.26 -23.68 48.28
CA ALA A 17 25.09 -22.81 49.12
C ALA A 17 25.91 -21.78 48.32
N GLY A 18 26.06 -21.99 47.01
CA GLY A 18 26.45 -20.93 46.08
C GLY A 18 25.23 -20.11 45.74
N SER A 19 25.26 -18.81 46.10
CA SER A 19 24.24 -17.77 45.87
C SER A 19 23.05 -18.28 45.06
N LEU A 20 21.97 -18.63 45.76
CA LEU A 20 20.65 -18.76 45.14
C LEU A 20 20.35 -17.42 44.47
N VAL A 21 20.65 -17.34 43.19
CA VAL A 21 20.15 -16.30 42.30
C VAL A 21 18.64 -16.42 42.37
N SER A 22 18.00 -15.42 42.99
CA SER A 22 16.56 -15.42 43.25
C SER A 22 15.79 -15.86 42.00
N PRO A 23 14.66 -16.59 42.11
CA PRO A 23 13.83 -16.96 40.96
C PRO A 23 13.41 -15.76 40.11
N GLU A 24 13.41 -14.56 40.69
CA GLU A 24 13.16 -13.27 40.03
C GLU A 24 14.18 -12.93 38.92
N THR A 25 15.38 -13.50 38.97
CA THR A 25 16.45 -13.29 37.99
C THR A 25 16.28 -14.13 36.73
N TRP A 26 15.35 -15.10 36.71
CA TRP A 26 15.03 -15.88 35.51
C TRP A 26 14.06 -15.16 34.58
N SER A 27 13.37 -14.15 35.11
CA SER A 27 12.42 -13.33 34.38
C SER A 27 12.79 -11.87 34.57
N ASP A 28 13.91 -11.43 34.00
CA ASP A 28 14.11 -10.00 33.81
C ASP A 28 13.05 -9.54 32.79
N PRO A 29 12.00 -8.81 33.20
CA PRO A 29 10.92 -8.42 32.32
C PRO A 29 11.41 -7.49 31.22
N GLU A 30 12.48 -6.73 31.45
CA GLU A 30 13.11 -5.89 30.45
C GLU A 30 13.94 -6.69 29.46
N GLU A 31 14.69 -7.70 29.89
CA GLU A 31 15.38 -8.59 28.95
C GLU A 31 14.40 -9.44 28.14
N MET A 32 13.34 -9.95 28.75
CA MET A 32 12.25 -10.63 28.04
C MET A 32 11.51 -9.67 27.10
N ALA A 33 11.29 -8.41 27.49
CA ALA A 33 10.72 -7.40 26.60
C ALA A 33 11.68 -7.06 25.45
N ARG A 34 12.99 -6.99 25.69
CA ARG A 34 14.03 -6.80 24.65
C ARG A 34 14.14 -8.02 23.74
N ALA A 35 14.06 -9.22 24.28
CA ALA A 35 14.04 -10.47 23.51
C ALA A 35 12.76 -10.56 22.67
N ARG A 36 11.60 -10.22 23.24
CA ARG A 36 10.33 -10.12 22.52
C ARG A 36 10.36 -9.04 21.45
N LYS A 37 10.91 -7.86 21.72
CA LYS A 37 11.14 -6.80 20.71
C LYS A 37 12.09 -7.26 19.60
N ARG A 38 13.16 -7.99 19.93
CA ARG A 38 14.08 -8.58 18.93
C ARG A 38 13.38 -9.65 18.08
N VAL A 39 12.62 -10.56 18.69
CA VAL A 39 11.81 -11.55 17.96
C VAL A 39 10.73 -10.87 17.13
N GLN A 40 10.08 -9.81 17.62
CA GLN A 40 9.14 -9.02 16.83
C GLN A 40 9.83 -8.27 15.71
N HIS A 41 11.03 -7.72 15.91
CA HIS A 41 11.79 -7.07 14.86
C HIS A 41 12.25 -8.06 13.78
N ASP A 42 12.76 -9.23 14.20
CA ASP A 42 13.39 -10.21 13.32
C ASP A 42 12.37 -11.16 12.64
N HIS A 43 11.24 -11.41 13.31
CA HIS A 43 10.21 -12.36 12.86
C HIS A 43 8.78 -11.80 12.81
N GLY A 44 8.50 -10.66 13.46
CA GLY A 44 7.16 -10.08 13.55
C GLY A 44 6.96 -8.76 12.78
N GLY A 45 8.03 -8.15 12.27
CA GLY A 45 8.04 -6.85 11.61
C GLY A 45 8.05 -7.01 10.09
N ALA A 46 7.48 -6.03 9.39
CA ALA A 46 7.40 -6.02 7.94
C ALA A 46 8.74 -5.63 7.27
N ALA A 47 9.61 -4.91 7.97
CA ALA A 47 10.94 -4.56 7.47
C ALA A 47 11.89 -5.77 7.37
N ILE A 48 12.72 -5.79 6.32
CA ILE A 48 13.75 -6.81 6.12
C ILE A 48 15.10 -6.10 6.05
N ALA A 49 15.93 -6.28 7.09
CA ALA A 49 17.31 -5.84 7.05
C ALA A 49 18.13 -6.77 6.14
N ALA A 50 18.71 -6.20 5.08
CA ALA A 50 19.61 -6.88 4.17
C ALA A 50 20.62 -5.89 3.60
N ASP A 51 21.86 -6.34 3.43
CA ASP A 51 22.91 -5.54 2.83
C ASP A 51 22.65 -5.30 1.34
N SER A 52 22.72 -4.03 0.92
CA SER A 52 22.40 -3.61 -0.45
C SER A 52 23.35 -4.21 -1.48
N ARG A 53 24.64 -4.37 -1.16
CA ARG A 53 25.62 -4.98 -2.07
C ARG A 53 25.29 -6.44 -2.34
N SER A 54 24.90 -7.17 -1.30
CA SER A 54 24.49 -8.58 -1.38
C SER A 54 23.22 -8.75 -2.24
N ILE A 55 22.26 -7.84 -2.12
CA ILE A 55 21.05 -7.82 -2.98
C ILE A 55 21.43 -7.62 -4.45
N LEU A 56 22.25 -6.60 -4.74
CA LEU A 56 22.66 -6.29 -6.10
C LEU A 56 23.48 -7.42 -6.74
N ALA A 57 24.37 -8.07 -5.97
CA ALA A 57 25.13 -9.22 -6.43
C ALA A 57 24.22 -10.40 -6.81
N ALA A 58 23.27 -10.76 -5.94
CA ALA A 58 22.32 -11.84 -6.21
C ALA A 58 21.45 -11.55 -7.45
N ILE A 59 21.04 -10.29 -7.63
CA ILE A 59 20.29 -9.87 -8.83
C ILE A 59 21.16 -9.97 -10.09
N ALA A 60 22.42 -9.54 -10.04
CA ALA A 60 23.31 -9.62 -11.20
C ALA A 60 23.56 -11.08 -11.62
N ASP A 61 23.77 -11.98 -10.66
CA ASP A 61 23.97 -13.40 -10.92
C ASP A 61 22.69 -14.08 -11.43
N PHE A 62 21.52 -13.70 -10.89
CA PHE A 62 20.23 -14.18 -11.39
C PHE A 62 19.95 -13.71 -12.82
N LYS A 63 20.24 -12.45 -13.14
CA LYS A 63 20.11 -11.91 -14.52
C LYS A 63 20.99 -12.68 -15.52
N ARG A 64 22.19 -13.10 -15.10
CA ARG A 64 23.15 -13.81 -15.96
C ARG A 64 22.79 -15.28 -16.15
N SER A 65 22.40 -15.96 -15.07
CA SER A 65 22.23 -17.42 -15.07
C SER A 65 20.77 -17.88 -15.23
N GLY A 66 19.80 -17.04 -14.88
CA GLY A 66 18.39 -17.43 -14.74
C GLY A 66 18.14 -18.43 -13.60
N GLN A 67 19.16 -18.73 -12.79
CA GLN A 67 19.11 -19.74 -11.72
C GLN A 67 19.30 -19.06 -10.37
N ILE A 68 18.71 -19.65 -9.32
CA ILE A 68 18.83 -19.17 -7.95
C ILE A 68 19.41 -20.30 -7.11
N GLY A 69 20.60 -20.08 -6.54
CA GLY A 69 21.38 -21.13 -5.88
C GLY A 69 20.74 -21.70 -4.62
N GLY A 70 20.09 -20.87 -3.80
CA GLY A 70 19.41 -21.32 -2.59
C GLY A 70 18.46 -20.30 -1.98
N PHE A 71 17.93 -20.61 -0.80
CA PHE A 71 16.93 -19.75 -0.13
C PHE A 71 17.45 -18.35 0.19
N ARG A 72 18.73 -18.22 0.56
CA ARG A 72 19.35 -16.91 0.82
C ARG A 72 19.34 -16.04 -0.43
N ASP A 73 19.75 -16.62 -1.56
CA ASP A 73 19.78 -15.91 -2.85
C ASP A 73 18.36 -15.60 -3.32
N LEU A 74 17.42 -16.53 -3.14
CA LEU A 74 16.00 -16.29 -3.45
C LEU A 74 15.47 -15.10 -2.66
N LYS A 75 15.76 -15.01 -1.36
CA LYS A 75 15.36 -13.86 -0.54
C LYS A 75 15.95 -12.55 -1.08
N TYR A 76 17.23 -12.54 -1.45
CA TYR A 76 17.88 -11.34 -1.99
C TYR A 76 17.35 -10.97 -3.38
N VAL A 77 17.09 -11.96 -4.24
CA VAL A 77 16.44 -11.74 -5.53
C VAL A 77 15.03 -11.19 -5.33
N CYS A 78 14.23 -11.73 -4.41
CA CYS A 78 12.91 -11.19 -4.06
C CYS A 78 12.99 -9.72 -3.65
N LEU A 79 13.96 -9.34 -2.79
CA LEU A 79 14.15 -7.95 -2.35
C LEU A 79 14.61 -7.02 -3.48
N GLY A 80 15.42 -7.52 -4.42
CA GLY A 80 16.03 -6.72 -5.47
C GLY A 80 15.30 -6.75 -6.81
N ILE A 81 14.21 -7.52 -6.96
CA ILE A 81 13.58 -7.79 -8.27
C ILE A 81 13.11 -6.51 -8.99
N GLY A 82 12.73 -5.49 -8.22
CA GLY A 82 12.28 -4.19 -8.69
C GLY A 82 13.37 -3.12 -8.76
N ALA A 83 14.62 -3.45 -8.47
CA ALA A 83 15.74 -2.52 -8.61
C ALA A 83 15.94 -2.16 -10.10
N LEU A 84 15.95 -0.87 -10.39
CA LEU A 84 16.20 -0.35 -11.73
C LEU A 84 17.71 -0.37 -12.03
N ASP A 85 18.07 -0.71 -13.26
CA ASP A 85 19.41 -0.44 -13.79
C ASP A 85 19.51 0.97 -14.37
N SER A 86 20.68 1.31 -14.94
CA SER A 86 20.95 2.62 -15.54
C SER A 86 20.06 2.95 -16.74
N LYS A 87 19.35 1.96 -17.30
CA LYS A 87 18.40 2.12 -18.41
C LYS A 87 16.95 2.10 -17.92
N GLY A 88 16.72 2.04 -16.60
CA GLY A 88 15.36 2.00 -16.06
C GLY A 88 14.69 0.63 -16.11
N TRP A 89 15.46 -0.42 -16.43
CA TRP A 89 14.95 -1.78 -16.54
C TRP A 89 15.12 -2.53 -15.22
N SER A 90 14.16 -3.37 -14.88
CA SER A 90 14.19 -4.24 -13.69
C SER A 90 13.87 -5.67 -14.06
N VAL A 91 14.21 -6.62 -13.19
CA VAL A 91 13.90 -8.05 -13.41
C VAL A 91 12.40 -8.28 -13.56
N LEU A 92 11.56 -7.39 -13.01
CA LEU A 92 10.11 -7.43 -13.22
C LEU A 92 9.69 -7.29 -14.68
N ALA A 93 10.49 -6.62 -15.52
CA ALA A 93 10.18 -6.43 -16.93
C ALA A 93 10.20 -7.72 -17.75
N ASP A 94 10.93 -8.74 -17.29
CA ASP A 94 11.02 -10.04 -17.96
C ASP A 94 10.03 -11.03 -17.34
N GLU A 95 9.10 -11.53 -18.16
CA GLU A 95 8.07 -12.49 -17.74
C GLU A 95 8.66 -13.80 -17.23
N VAL A 96 9.72 -14.31 -17.87
CA VAL A 96 10.32 -15.60 -17.57
C VAL A 96 11.08 -15.52 -16.24
N LEU A 97 11.86 -14.45 -16.04
CA LEU A 97 12.58 -14.23 -14.79
C LEU A 97 11.60 -13.97 -13.64
N ARG A 98 10.60 -13.11 -13.84
CA ARG A 98 9.56 -12.82 -12.84
C ARG A 98 8.77 -14.08 -12.48
N GLY A 99 8.38 -14.88 -13.47
CA GLY A 99 7.70 -16.16 -13.28
C GLY A 99 8.56 -17.19 -12.54
N THR A 100 9.87 -17.20 -12.78
CA THR A 100 10.82 -18.06 -12.06
C THR A 100 10.89 -17.70 -10.58
N VAL A 101 11.02 -16.41 -10.24
CA VAL A 101 11.02 -15.97 -8.83
C VAL A 101 9.70 -16.31 -8.14
N ALA A 102 8.56 -16.05 -8.79
CA ALA A 102 7.23 -16.36 -8.27
C ALA A 102 7.08 -17.86 -7.98
N ARG A 103 7.42 -18.72 -8.95
CA ARG A 103 7.37 -20.18 -8.81
C ARG A 103 8.29 -20.68 -7.70
N MET A 104 9.52 -20.17 -7.60
CA MET A 104 10.45 -20.57 -6.54
C MET A 104 9.97 -20.13 -5.16
N ALA A 105 9.31 -18.98 -5.03
CA ALA A 105 8.69 -18.55 -3.79
C ALA A 105 7.51 -19.46 -3.39
N GLU A 106 6.66 -19.83 -4.35
CA GLU A 106 5.52 -20.73 -4.11
C GLU A 106 5.93 -22.15 -3.72
N GLN A 107 7.02 -22.66 -4.31
CA GLN A 107 7.55 -24.02 -4.09
C GLN A 107 8.32 -24.19 -2.78
N GLN A 108 8.43 -23.15 -1.96
CA GLN A 108 9.07 -23.28 -0.64
C GLN A 108 8.24 -24.20 0.25
N SER A 109 8.83 -25.35 0.62
CA SER A 109 8.18 -26.37 1.46
C SER A 109 7.87 -25.89 2.87
N GLN A 110 8.70 -24.98 3.39
CA GLN A 110 8.53 -24.43 4.73
C GLN A 110 7.70 -23.14 4.68
N ALA A 111 6.57 -23.12 5.38
CA ALA A 111 5.64 -21.99 5.38
C ALA A 111 6.31 -20.64 5.74
N HIS A 112 7.23 -20.65 6.71
CA HIS A 112 7.97 -19.44 7.10
C HIS A 112 8.91 -18.92 5.99
N ARG A 113 9.49 -19.81 5.17
CA ARG A 113 10.34 -19.42 4.03
C ARG A 113 9.51 -18.79 2.93
N ARG A 114 8.36 -19.41 2.60
CA ARG A 114 7.37 -18.87 1.67
C ARG A 114 6.90 -17.49 2.10
N LEU A 115 6.55 -17.35 3.38
CA LEU A 115 6.15 -16.08 3.98
C LEU A 115 7.26 -15.02 3.89
N ARG A 116 8.52 -15.41 4.09
CA ARG A 116 9.66 -14.48 3.99
C ARG A 116 9.91 -14.02 2.55
N CYS A 117 9.77 -14.90 1.56
CA CYS A 117 9.82 -14.53 0.15
C CYS A 117 8.67 -13.58 -0.23
N PHE A 118 7.46 -13.87 0.25
CA PHE A 118 6.31 -12.98 0.07
C PHE A 118 6.55 -11.59 0.67
N GLN A 119 7.06 -11.54 1.90
CA GLN A 119 7.40 -10.28 2.58
C GLN A 119 8.46 -9.48 1.80
N ALA A 120 9.48 -10.16 1.28
CA ALA A 120 10.51 -9.54 0.45
C ALA A 120 9.92 -8.93 -0.84
N LEU A 121 9.09 -9.70 -1.55
CA LEU A 121 8.42 -9.22 -2.76
C LEU A 121 7.44 -8.08 -2.47
N LEU A 122 6.76 -8.12 -1.33
CA LEU A 122 5.87 -7.05 -0.88
C LEU A 122 6.64 -5.76 -0.58
N SER A 123 7.80 -5.86 0.08
CA SER A 123 8.68 -4.71 0.31
C SER A 123 9.13 -4.11 -1.00
N THR A 124 9.54 -4.92 -1.97
CA THR A 124 9.91 -4.44 -3.31
C THR A 124 8.75 -3.81 -4.06
N TYR A 125 7.53 -4.34 -3.90
CA TYR A 125 6.32 -3.76 -4.48
C TYR A 125 6.05 -2.35 -3.97
N PHE A 126 6.21 -2.10 -2.67
CA PHE A 126 6.05 -0.76 -2.08
C PHE A 126 7.19 0.19 -2.42
N SER A 127 8.43 -0.31 -2.49
CA SER A 127 9.62 0.50 -2.80
C SER A 127 9.83 0.78 -4.29
N PHE A 128 9.03 0.17 -5.18
CA PHE A 128 9.20 0.33 -6.61
C PHE A 128 8.92 1.79 -7.05
N PRO A 129 9.80 2.43 -7.84
CA PRO A 129 9.66 3.83 -8.26
C PRO A 129 8.63 3.98 -9.40
N PHE A 130 7.38 3.57 -9.16
CA PHE A 130 6.31 3.51 -10.17
C PHE A 130 6.03 4.88 -10.83
N ASN A 131 6.04 5.94 -10.02
CA ASN A 131 5.76 7.32 -10.47
C ASN A 131 6.98 8.02 -11.07
N SER A 132 8.16 7.39 -11.05
CA SER A 132 9.36 7.94 -11.69
C SER A 132 9.27 7.85 -13.22
N LYS A 133 9.91 8.81 -13.89
CA LYS A 133 10.17 8.79 -15.33
C LYS A 133 11.22 7.73 -15.70
N ASP A 134 12.02 7.31 -14.73
CA ASP A 134 13.14 6.39 -14.96
C ASP A 134 12.68 4.94 -15.16
N ALA A 135 11.51 4.54 -14.66
CA ALA A 135 11.05 3.16 -14.81
C ALA A 135 10.47 2.90 -16.21
N SER A 136 10.99 1.87 -16.89
CA SER A 136 10.52 1.45 -18.22
C SER A 136 9.05 0.97 -18.21
N LEU A 137 8.39 1.00 -19.37
CA LEU A 137 6.98 0.57 -19.49
C LEU A 137 6.82 -0.93 -19.18
N GLU A 138 7.80 -1.73 -19.57
CA GLU A 138 7.89 -3.17 -19.30
C GLU A 138 8.01 -3.41 -17.80
N SER A 139 8.88 -2.67 -17.11
CA SER A 139 9.03 -2.76 -15.65
C SER A 139 7.73 -2.39 -14.93
N LYS A 140 7.02 -1.35 -15.39
CA LYS A 140 5.70 -0.96 -14.86
C LYS A 140 4.64 -2.05 -15.10
N THR A 141 4.70 -2.73 -16.24
CA THR A 141 3.81 -3.86 -16.56
C THR A 141 4.11 -5.06 -15.67
N GLY A 142 5.39 -5.39 -15.51
CA GLY A 142 5.88 -6.40 -14.57
C GLY A 142 5.45 -6.15 -13.13
N TRP A 143 5.53 -4.90 -12.68
CA TRP A 143 5.04 -4.47 -11.36
C TRP A 143 3.53 -4.74 -11.19
N ARG A 144 2.70 -4.51 -12.23
CA ARG A 144 1.27 -4.88 -12.18
C ARG A 144 1.09 -6.40 -12.11
N GLY A 145 1.91 -7.16 -12.82
CA GLY A 145 1.96 -8.61 -12.73
C GLY A 145 2.31 -9.10 -11.33
N LEU A 146 3.32 -8.48 -10.69
CA LEU A 146 3.70 -8.73 -9.30
C LEU A 146 2.54 -8.45 -8.35
N ARG A 147 1.81 -7.34 -8.53
CA ARG A 147 0.62 -7.02 -7.72
C ARG A 147 -0.44 -8.12 -7.80
N GLY A 148 -0.72 -8.61 -9.02
CA GLY A 148 -1.67 -9.71 -9.23
C GLY A 148 -1.23 -10.99 -8.50
N TRP A 149 0.05 -11.32 -8.60
CA TRP A 149 0.64 -12.45 -7.89
C TRP A 149 0.56 -12.28 -6.36
N LEU A 150 0.95 -11.12 -5.82
CA LEU A 150 0.91 -10.82 -4.38
C LEU A 150 -0.51 -10.95 -3.82
N ARG A 151 -1.53 -10.48 -4.57
CA ARG A 151 -2.92 -10.64 -4.17
C ARG A 151 -3.32 -12.12 -4.06
N ALA A 152 -3.06 -12.90 -5.10
CA ALA A 152 -3.42 -14.32 -5.11
C ALA A 152 -2.65 -15.10 -4.03
N GLU A 153 -1.37 -14.78 -3.87
CA GLU A 153 -0.49 -15.44 -2.92
C GLU A 153 -0.81 -15.10 -1.47
N ARG A 154 -1.22 -13.86 -1.17
CA ARG A 154 -1.76 -13.48 0.15
C ARG A 154 -2.91 -14.39 0.56
N ASP A 155 -3.85 -14.66 -0.36
CA ASP A 155 -5.02 -15.49 -0.06
C ASP A 155 -4.63 -16.96 0.16
N ARG A 156 -3.60 -17.46 -0.54
CA ARG A 156 -3.07 -18.81 -0.32
C ARG A 156 -2.33 -18.93 1.00
N ILE A 157 -1.42 -18.00 1.30
CA ILE A 157 -0.65 -17.96 2.56
C ILE A 157 -1.59 -17.78 3.75
N GLY A 158 -2.61 -16.94 3.62
CA GLY A 158 -3.60 -16.70 4.68
C GLY A 158 -4.42 -17.95 5.07
N LYS A 159 -4.54 -18.93 4.16
CA LYS A 159 -5.15 -20.25 4.42
C LYS A 159 -4.15 -21.27 4.95
N LEU A 160 -2.87 -21.11 4.61
CA LEU A 160 -1.79 -22.02 4.99
C LEU A 160 -1.31 -21.78 6.43
N LEU A 161 -1.34 -20.53 6.89
CA LEU A 161 -0.83 -20.14 8.20
C LEU A 161 -1.89 -20.25 9.29
N ASP A 162 -1.62 -21.09 10.29
CA ASP A 162 -2.41 -21.13 11.53
C ASP A 162 -2.19 -19.87 12.37
N PHE A 163 -0.92 -19.43 12.47
CA PHE A 163 -0.53 -18.19 13.13
C PHE A 163 -0.03 -17.17 12.11
N LYS A 164 -0.66 -16.00 12.09
CA LYS A 164 -0.34 -14.90 11.17
C LYS A 164 0.45 -13.82 11.91
N PRO A 165 1.65 -13.46 11.43
CA PRO A 165 2.39 -12.36 12.02
C PRO A 165 1.62 -11.04 11.96
N PRO A 166 1.86 -10.10 12.90
CA PRO A 166 1.13 -8.84 12.96
C PRO A 166 1.10 -8.05 11.65
N TRP A 167 2.23 -7.98 10.93
CA TRP A 167 2.28 -7.29 9.64
C TRP A 167 1.40 -7.95 8.58
N PHE A 168 1.27 -9.28 8.61
CA PHE A 168 0.44 -10.01 7.67
C PHE A 168 -1.04 -9.80 8.00
N GLU A 169 -1.39 -9.74 9.29
CA GLU A 169 -2.73 -9.32 9.72
C GLU A 169 -3.06 -7.90 9.27
N THR A 170 -2.11 -6.96 9.38
CA THR A 170 -2.29 -5.61 8.81
C THR A 170 -2.55 -5.67 7.30
N LEU A 171 -1.83 -6.52 6.56
CA LEU A 171 -2.08 -6.71 5.13
C LEU A 171 -3.47 -7.28 4.82
N LEU A 172 -3.98 -8.17 5.68
CA LEU A 172 -5.33 -8.72 5.58
C LEU A 172 -6.41 -7.68 5.89
N ARG A 173 -6.14 -6.73 6.80
CA ARG A 173 -7.03 -5.58 7.07
C ARG A 173 -7.07 -4.56 5.93
N HIS A 174 -5.96 -4.43 5.19
CA HIS A 174 -5.81 -3.49 4.07
C HIS A 174 -5.66 -4.18 2.70
N PRO A 175 -6.63 -5.02 2.29
CA PRO A 175 -6.54 -5.75 1.03
C PRO A 175 -6.57 -4.82 -0.19
N GLU A 176 -7.06 -3.58 -0.03
CA GLU A 176 -7.13 -2.56 -1.07
C GLU A 176 -5.78 -2.17 -1.66
N LEU A 177 -4.70 -2.27 -0.87
CA LEU A 177 -3.34 -1.94 -1.31
C LEU A 177 -2.87 -2.81 -2.47
N LEU A 178 -3.42 -4.04 -2.61
CA LEU A 178 -3.10 -4.97 -3.68
C LEU A 178 -4.18 -4.97 -4.78
N THR A 179 -4.93 -3.87 -4.94
CA THR A 179 -5.95 -3.70 -5.99
C THR A 179 -5.48 -2.80 -7.14
N ASN A 180 -6.33 -2.67 -8.16
CA ASN A 180 -6.14 -1.70 -9.25
C ASN A 180 -6.37 -0.25 -8.83
N GLN A 181 -7.06 -0.03 -7.71
CA GLN A 181 -7.34 1.28 -7.12
C GLN A 181 -6.80 1.31 -5.68
N PRO A 182 -5.47 1.25 -5.53
CA PRO A 182 -4.87 1.32 -4.21
C PRO A 182 -5.21 2.66 -3.57
N CYS A 183 -5.44 2.64 -2.25
CA CYS A 183 -5.67 3.81 -1.41
C CYS A 183 -7.04 4.52 -1.51
N ASP A 184 -7.97 4.05 -2.34
CA ASP A 184 -9.30 4.70 -2.47
C ASP A 184 -10.06 4.83 -1.15
N LYS A 185 -9.97 3.81 -0.27
CA LYS A 185 -10.57 3.88 1.07
C LYS A 185 -9.97 5.00 1.92
N PHE A 186 -8.65 5.14 1.90
CA PHE A 186 -7.94 6.16 2.68
C PHE A 186 -8.28 7.57 2.22
N GLY A 187 -8.57 7.78 0.92
CA GLY A 187 -8.83 9.11 0.37
C GLY A 187 -9.96 9.86 1.11
N SER A 188 -11.03 9.17 1.48
CA SER A 188 -12.17 9.78 2.18
C SER A 188 -11.89 10.09 3.66
N ASP A 189 -11.05 9.29 4.33
CA ASP A 189 -10.63 9.50 5.72
C ASP A 189 -9.63 10.66 5.77
N LEU A 190 -8.64 10.65 4.87
CA LEU A 190 -7.64 11.72 4.73
C LEU A 190 -8.28 13.06 4.41
N LEU A 191 -9.34 13.09 3.59
CA LEU A 191 -10.09 14.31 3.31
C LEU A 191 -10.77 14.90 4.55
N ARG A 192 -11.17 14.05 5.51
CA ARG A 192 -11.72 14.45 6.80
C ARG A 192 -10.64 14.81 7.83
N GLY A 193 -9.36 14.70 7.47
CA GLY A 193 -8.23 14.90 8.37
C GLY A 193 -7.91 13.69 9.26
N ASP A 194 -8.51 12.53 9.00
CA ASP A 194 -8.19 11.29 9.72
C ASP A 194 -7.16 10.46 8.93
N ALA A 195 -5.93 10.46 9.43
CA ALA A 195 -4.83 9.67 8.86
C ALA A 195 -4.60 8.34 9.59
N SER A 196 -5.44 7.97 10.57
CA SER A 196 -5.18 6.85 11.48
C SER A 196 -5.08 5.51 10.75
N SER A 197 -6.05 5.23 9.86
CA SER A 197 -6.09 3.99 9.05
C SER A 197 -4.92 3.90 8.09
N PHE A 198 -4.54 5.03 7.48
CA PHE A 198 -3.38 5.09 6.58
C PHE A 198 -2.06 4.90 7.32
N ASN A 199 -1.91 5.49 8.50
CA ASN A 199 -0.73 5.31 9.35
C ASN A 199 -0.63 3.88 9.90
N ASP A 200 -1.75 3.22 10.28
CA ASP A 200 -1.74 1.79 10.64
C ASP A 200 -1.18 0.92 9.50
N ALA A 201 -1.66 1.17 8.28
CA ALA A 201 -1.17 0.46 7.10
C ALA A 201 0.32 0.74 6.83
N ARG A 202 0.74 2.01 6.91
CA ARG A 202 2.12 2.42 6.67
C ARG A 202 3.08 1.81 7.67
N ASP A 203 2.77 1.94 8.95
CA ASP A 203 3.65 1.53 10.03
C ASP A 203 3.66 0.00 10.17
N GLY A 204 2.48 -0.64 10.09
CA GLY A 204 2.33 -2.08 10.18
C GLY A 204 2.92 -2.87 9.00
N LEU A 205 2.97 -2.27 7.81
CA LEU A 205 3.60 -2.86 6.62
C LEU A 205 5.01 -2.30 6.34
N SER A 206 5.51 -1.40 7.20
CA SER A 206 6.80 -0.72 7.03
C SER A 206 6.96 -0.12 5.63
N ILE A 207 5.91 0.56 5.15
CA ILE A 207 5.90 1.23 3.84
C ILE A 207 6.88 2.41 3.91
N PRO A 208 7.89 2.47 3.02
CA PRO A 208 8.85 3.59 3.02
C PRO A 208 8.18 4.94 2.73
N GLU A 209 8.73 6.02 3.27
CA GLU A 209 8.25 7.39 3.01
C GLU A 209 8.35 7.78 1.52
N THR A 210 9.30 7.19 0.80
CA THR A 210 9.48 7.38 -0.65
C THR A 210 8.62 6.45 -1.50
N SER A 211 7.71 5.69 -0.88
CA SER A 211 6.85 4.74 -1.59
C SER A 211 5.81 5.45 -2.45
N TRP A 212 5.51 4.87 -3.62
CA TRP A 212 4.41 5.28 -4.47
C TRP A 212 3.04 5.23 -3.76
N VAL A 213 2.91 4.46 -2.66
CA VAL A 213 1.67 4.39 -1.85
C VAL A 213 1.34 5.75 -1.25
N ILE A 214 2.35 6.52 -0.82
CA ILE A 214 2.16 7.87 -0.27
C ILE A 214 1.58 8.78 -1.36
N ASP A 215 2.20 8.77 -2.54
CA ASP A 215 1.73 9.53 -3.69
C ASP A 215 0.29 9.19 -4.07
N GLU A 216 -0.05 7.89 -4.11
CA GLU A 216 -1.39 7.46 -4.51
C GLU A 216 -2.43 7.74 -3.41
N ALA A 217 -2.06 7.74 -2.13
CA ALA A 217 -2.94 8.16 -1.04
C ALA A 217 -3.31 9.65 -1.13
N VAL A 218 -2.32 10.50 -1.42
CA VAL A 218 -2.57 11.92 -1.71
C VAL A 218 -3.50 12.06 -2.93
N PHE A 219 -3.24 11.32 -4.01
CA PHE A 219 -4.11 11.35 -5.17
C PHE A 219 -5.54 10.84 -4.85
N ALA A 220 -5.68 9.84 -3.99
CA ALA A 220 -6.97 9.33 -3.54
C ALA A 220 -7.76 10.37 -2.74
N GLN A 221 -7.10 11.18 -1.92
CA GLN A 221 -7.71 12.33 -1.24
C GLN A 221 -8.26 13.34 -2.26
N MET A 222 -7.51 13.64 -3.33
CA MET A 222 -7.95 14.53 -4.40
C MET A 222 -9.16 13.98 -5.16
N LYS A 223 -9.19 12.68 -5.45
CA LYS A 223 -10.34 11.99 -6.06
C LYS A 223 -11.58 12.09 -5.17
N ALA A 224 -11.45 11.76 -3.88
CA ALA A 224 -12.54 11.84 -2.93
C ALA A 224 -13.10 13.26 -2.82
N ALA A 225 -12.23 14.27 -2.88
CA ALA A 225 -12.66 15.66 -2.91
C ALA A 225 -13.42 16.02 -4.19
N ALA A 226 -13.00 15.49 -5.34
CA ALA A 226 -13.68 15.71 -6.60
C ALA A 226 -15.11 15.14 -6.62
N ASP A 227 -15.38 14.10 -5.84
CA ASP A 227 -16.72 13.51 -5.71
C ASP A 227 -17.66 14.35 -4.81
N LEU A 228 -17.15 15.36 -4.11
CA LEU A 228 -17.97 16.28 -3.32
C LEU A 228 -18.90 17.13 -4.20
N ARG A 229 -20.01 17.59 -3.58
CA ARG A 229 -20.90 18.59 -4.16
C ARG A 229 -20.14 19.89 -4.43
N ASP A 230 -20.53 20.61 -5.47
CA ASP A 230 -19.82 21.82 -5.94
C ASP A 230 -19.50 22.86 -4.84
N PRO A 231 -20.38 23.16 -3.86
CA PRO A 231 -20.04 24.09 -2.78
C PRO A 231 -18.92 23.56 -1.86
N LEU A 232 -19.01 22.28 -1.45
CA LEU A 232 -18.04 21.63 -0.57
C LEU A 232 -16.68 21.41 -1.24
N PHE A 233 -16.71 21.05 -2.53
CA PHE A 233 -15.49 20.97 -3.34
C PHE A 233 -14.76 22.32 -3.40
N LYS A 234 -15.51 23.41 -3.63
CA LYS A 234 -14.92 24.76 -3.72
C LYS A 234 -14.35 25.26 -2.41
N SER A 235 -14.98 24.93 -1.27
CA SER A 235 -14.43 25.28 0.03
C SER A 235 -13.16 24.50 0.36
N ALA A 236 -13.05 23.23 -0.06
CA ALA A 236 -11.87 22.41 0.17
C ALA A 236 -10.71 22.70 -0.80
N LEU A 237 -10.98 23.35 -1.94
CA LEU A 237 -10.01 23.55 -3.02
C LEU A 237 -8.71 24.27 -2.61
N PRO A 238 -8.73 25.35 -1.80
CA PRO A 238 -7.49 26.03 -1.37
C PRO A 238 -6.54 25.10 -0.61
N ASP A 239 -7.09 24.30 0.31
CA ASP A 239 -6.32 23.36 1.14
C ASP A 239 -5.74 22.23 0.28
N LEU A 240 -6.54 21.68 -0.64
CA LEU A 240 -6.10 20.64 -1.57
C LEU A 240 -5.00 21.12 -2.51
N LEU A 241 -5.07 22.37 -2.97
CA LEU A 241 -4.00 22.98 -3.76
C LEU A 241 -2.73 23.21 -2.92
N ALA A 242 -2.88 23.62 -1.65
CA ALA A 242 -1.74 23.75 -0.74
C ALA A 242 -1.04 22.40 -0.50
N ILE A 243 -1.79 21.31 -0.36
CA ILE A 243 -1.26 19.95 -0.28
C ILE A 243 -0.57 19.59 -1.60
N ALA A 244 -1.25 19.70 -2.75
CA ALA A 244 -0.72 19.34 -4.06
C ALA A 244 0.54 20.13 -4.46
N MET A 245 0.69 21.36 -3.99
CA MET A 245 1.88 22.20 -4.19
C MET A 245 3.01 21.94 -3.19
N GLY A 246 2.85 20.99 -2.26
CA GLY A 246 3.87 20.66 -1.25
C GLY A 246 4.03 21.71 -0.15
N ARG A 247 3.06 22.63 0.01
CA ARG A 247 3.11 23.69 1.03
C ARG A 247 2.67 23.22 2.42
N SER A 248 2.18 21.99 2.53
CA SER A 248 1.63 21.41 3.76
C SER A 248 2.57 20.38 4.42
N GLY A 249 3.87 20.46 4.17
CA GLY A 249 4.87 19.55 4.77
C GLY A 249 4.97 18.16 4.12
N VAL A 250 4.26 17.91 3.01
CA VAL A 250 4.36 16.68 2.23
C VAL A 250 5.21 16.93 0.99
N SER A 251 6.35 16.25 0.88
CA SER A 251 7.18 16.29 -0.33
C SER A 251 6.53 15.44 -1.41
N ILE A 252 6.00 16.08 -2.45
CA ILE A 252 5.28 15.42 -3.55
C ILE A 252 6.15 15.40 -4.81
N SER A 253 6.17 14.27 -5.52
CA SER A 253 6.85 14.15 -6.82
C SER A 253 6.23 15.10 -7.86
N GLU A 254 7.05 15.62 -8.78
CA GLU A 254 6.58 16.55 -9.82
C GLU A 254 5.44 15.94 -10.67
N SER A 255 5.55 14.65 -11.00
CA SER A 255 4.53 13.91 -11.75
C SER A 255 3.20 13.84 -10.98
N LEU A 256 3.24 13.61 -9.67
CA LEU A 256 2.04 13.62 -8.83
C LEU A 256 1.44 15.03 -8.74
N ARG A 257 2.26 16.07 -8.56
CA ARG A 257 1.79 17.47 -8.54
C ARG A 257 0.99 17.80 -9.80
N ILE A 258 1.53 17.48 -10.98
CA ILE A 258 0.85 17.70 -12.27
C ILE A 258 -0.47 16.93 -12.30
N ARG A 259 -0.47 15.66 -11.90
CA ARG A 259 -1.67 14.80 -11.89
C ARG A 259 -2.75 15.34 -10.96
N CYS A 260 -2.40 15.76 -9.75
CA CYS A 260 -3.31 16.35 -8.76
C CYS A 260 -3.92 17.67 -9.27
N VAL A 261 -3.08 18.60 -9.73
CA VAL A 261 -3.54 19.91 -10.22
C VAL A 261 -4.44 19.74 -11.44
N ALA A 262 -4.06 18.90 -12.41
CA ALA A 262 -4.88 18.60 -13.57
C ALA A 262 -6.26 18.08 -13.16
N HIS A 263 -6.31 17.13 -12.22
CA HIS A 263 -7.58 16.57 -11.74
C HIS A 263 -8.48 17.63 -11.08
N LEU A 264 -7.93 18.45 -10.18
CA LEU A 264 -8.67 19.51 -9.49
C LEU A 264 -9.17 20.59 -10.46
N VAL A 265 -8.34 21.02 -11.41
CA VAL A 265 -8.70 22.03 -12.41
C VAL A 265 -9.80 21.50 -13.34
N SER A 266 -9.67 20.25 -13.82
CA SER A 266 -10.72 19.61 -14.61
C SER A 266 -12.06 19.55 -13.86
N ARG A 267 -12.04 19.19 -12.56
CA ARG A 267 -13.26 19.16 -11.74
C ARG A 267 -13.85 20.56 -11.51
N TYR A 268 -13.00 21.57 -11.33
CA TYR A 268 -13.42 22.96 -11.15
C TYR A 268 -14.08 23.53 -12.41
N ALA A 269 -13.53 23.24 -13.60
CA ALA A 269 -14.12 23.64 -14.87
C ALA A 269 -15.56 23.10 -15.03
N LEU A 270 -15.81 21.86 -14.59
CA LEU A 270 -17.16 21.27 -14.60
C LEU A 270 -18.14 21.98 -13.65
N CYS A 271 -17.68 22.53 -12.51
CA CYS A 271 -18.53 23.37 -11.66
C CYS A 271 -19.00 24.64 -12.39
N ALA A 272 -18.12 25.25 -13.18
CA ALA A 272 -18.43 26.47 -13.93
C ALA A 272 -19.45 26.18 -15.04
N MET A 273 -19.25 25.12 -15.82
CA MET A 273 -20.18 24.72 -16.89
C MET A 273 -21.58 24.39 -16.35
N ARG A 274 -21.69 23.67 -15.22
CA ARG A 274 -23.00 23.35 -14.61
C ARG A 274 -23.73 24.59 -14.10
N ARG A 275 -23.01 25.58 -13.60
CA ARG A 275 -23.60 26.89 -13.24
C ARG A 275 -24.11 27.62 -14.47
N SER A 276 -23.33 27.68 -15.54
CA SER A 276 -23.75 28.30 -16.80
C SER A 276 -24.96 27.60 -17.41
N ALA A 277 -24.99 26.27 -17.42
CA ALA A 277 -26.14 25.50 -17.88
C ALA A 277 -27.39 25.72 -17.00
N ARG A 278 -27.23 25.77 -15.67
CA ARG A 278 -28.34 26.12 -14.75
C ARG A 278 -28.82 27.55 -14.95
N ALA A 279 -27.92 28.52 -15.11
CA ALA A 279 -28.28 29.91 -15.37
C ALA A 279 -29.03 30.06 -16.70
N ALA A 280 -28.59 29.39 -17.76
CA ALA A 280 -29.30 29.34 -19.04
C ALA A 280 -30.68 28.67 -18.92
N CYS A 281 -30.80 27.59 -18.14
CA CYS A 281 -32.08 26.90 -17.93
C CYS A 281 -33.06 27.71 -17.06
N VAL A 282 -32.58 28.49 -16.09
CA VAL A 282 -33.39 29.42 -15.28
C VAL A 282 -33.79 30.64 -16.11
N ALA A 283 -32.90 31.18 -16.94
CA ALA A 283 -33.21 32.26 -17.88
C ALA A 283 -34.25 31.83 -18.93
N GLY A 284 -34.12 30.61 -19.48
CA GLY A 284 -35.10 30.04 -20.40
C GLY A 284 -36.46 29.76 -19.76
N ARG A 285 -36.52 29.51 -18.45
CA ARG A 285 -37.78 29.36 -17.71
C ARG A 285 -38.47 30.70 -17.44
N ARG A 286 -37.74 31.76 -17.12
CA ARG A 286 -38.32 33.12 -16.99
C ARG A 286 -38.88 33.65 -18.30
N HIS A 287 -38.37 33.19 -19.44
CA HIS A 287 -38.87 33.59 -20.76
C HIS A 287 -40.16 32.85 -21.19
N ILE A 288 -40.58 31.82 -20.45
CA ILE A 288 -41.83 31.07 -20.67
C ILE A 288 -43.01 31.69 -19.90
N ASP A 289 -42.76 32.45 -18.83
CA ASP A 289 -43.81 33.09 -18.03
C ASP A 289 -44.26 34.46 -18.58
N ASP A 290 -43.63 34.96 -19.65
CA ASP A 290 -43.95 36.25 -20.32
C ASP A 290 -44.59 36.07 -21.71
N TRP A 291 -44.94 34.84 -22.10
CA TRP A 291 -45.71 34.59 -23.33
C TRP A 291 -47.19 34.42 -23.01
N GLN A 292 -47.96 35.50 -23.21
CA GLN A 292 -49.41 35.40 -23.39
C GLN A 292 -49.72 34.38 -24.50
N PRO A 293 -50.74 33.52 -24.34
CA PRO A 293 -51.11 32.56 -25.35
C PRO A 293 -51.88 33.31 -26.46
N MET A 294 -51.20 33.71 -27.53
CA MET A 294 -51.89 33.91 -28.80
C MET A 294 -52.22 32.53 -29.36
N ALA A 295 -53.50 32.19 -29.27
CA ALA A 295 -54.08 31.04 -29.94
C ALA A 295 -53.81 31.16 -31.45
N SER A 296 -52.94 30.31 -31.96
CA SER A 296 -52.96 29.90 -33.36
C SER A 296 -52.87 28.38 -33.40
N THR A 297 -54.02 27.77 -33.63
CA THR A 297 -54.17 26.38 -34.07
C THR A 297 -53.43 26.15 -35.37
N ASP A 298 -52.61 25.09 -35.44
CA ASP A 298 -52.29 24.41 -36.70
C ASP A 298 -51.92 22.93 -36.42
N PRO A 299 -52.10 22.00 -37.36
CA PRO A 299 -52.83 20.76 -37.15
C PRO A 299 -51.92 19.56 -37.42
N LEU A 300 -50.74 19.55 -36.79
CA LEU A 300 -49.80 18.44 -36.90
C LEU A 300 -49.22 18.17 -35.51
N GLY A 301 -50.04 17.52 -34.69
CA GLY A 301 -49.76 17.18 -33.29
C GLY A 301 -48.47 16.37 -33.10
N ARG A 302 -47.35 17.08 -32.92
CA ARG A 302 -46.11 16.53 -32.34
C ARG A 302 -45.74 17.37 -31.13
N VAL A 303 -46.04 16.82 -29.96
CA VAL A 303 -45.64 17.37 -28.66
C VAL A 303 -44.17 17.00 -28.41
N CYS A 304 -43.31 17.99 -28.16
CA CYS A 304 -41.94 17.80 -27.69
C CYS A 304 -41.93 17.15 -26.29
N PRO A 305 -41.18 16.05 -26.06
CA PRO A 305 -41.13 15.37 -24.78
C PRO A 305 -40.05 16.01 -23.89
N CYS A 306 -40.37 17.11 -23.21
CA CYS A 306 -39.51 17.67 -22.16
C CYS A 306 -40.28 18.13 -20.90
N TRP A 307 -41.53 17.72 -20.74
CA TRP A 307 -42.34 18.02 -19.55
C TRP A 307 -43.03 16.77 -19.01
N ARG A 308 -42.31 16.00 -18.17
CA ARG A 308 -42.74 14.98 -17.19
C ARG A 308 -41.46 14.36 -16.65
N GLN A 309 -41.11 14.31 -15.36
CA GLN A 309 -41.78 14.34 -14.06
C GLN A 309 -40.85 15.15 -13.09
N GLY A 310 -41.29 15.74 -11.98
CA GLY A 310 -42.18 15.17 -10.96
C GLY A 310 -41.35 14.34 -10.00
#